data_AF-A0A7X1IKX8-F1
#
_entry.id   AF-A0A7X1IKX8-F1
#
_cell.length_a   1.000
_cell.length_b   1.000
_cell.length_c   1.000
_cell.angle_alpha   90.00
_cell.angle_beta   90.00
_cell.angle_gamma   90.00
#
_symmetry.space_group_name_H-M   'P 1'
#
loop_
_entity.id
_entity.type
_entity.pdbx_description
1 polymer ?
#
loop_
_entity_poly.entity_id
_entity_poly.type
_entity_poly.pdbx_seq_one_letter_code
_entity_poly.pdbx_strand_id
1 'polypeptide(L)'
;MARPTSTGFTGVYVHWDGYPSHHLPLLLAAYQHRFAGDLEAMSQHLVDNVSVGWSELGTDLLDGAPEPLRQALAGSENHPSSQLDDLITPDGSPPRRMTVTEASTEGLDWGYILRPHGIEVIHQYEDRGPVVGWKTDPRARFSDGYARWTPGGPVPATAPPRTTQPPAPAKSAATSIARNAARR
;
A
#
# COMPACT_ATOMS: atom_id res chain seq x y z
N MET A 1 -7.38 1.23 -9.86
CA MET A 1 -5.97 0.81 -10.04
C MET A 1 -5.57 0.99 -11.49
N ALA A 2 -4.36 1.44 -11.83
CA ALA A 2 -3.98 1.69 -13.22
C ALA A 2 -2.49 1.47 -13.48
N ARG A 3 -2.13 1.24 -14.75
CA ARG A 3 -0.75 1.27 -15.24
C ARG A 3 -0.58 2.40 -16.26
N PRO A 4 0.62 2.99 -16.37
CA PRO A 4 0.86 4.07 -17.32
C PRO A 4 0.81 3.56 -18.77
N THR A 5 0.37 4.43 -19.68
CA THR A 5 0.50 4.27 -21.13
C THR A 5 1.46 5.33 -21.67
N SER A 6 1.65 5.38 -23.00
CA SER A 6 2.51 6.39 -23.64
C SER A 6 1.99 7.82 -23.46
N THR A 7 0.68 8.00 -23.33
CA THR A 7 0.03 9.31 -23.23
C THR A 7 -0.71 9.54 -21.92
N GLY A 8 -0.83 8.52 -21.08
CA GLY A 8 -1.86 8.50 -20.04
C GLY A 8 -1.77 7.33 -19.07
N PHE A 9 -2.92 6.78 -18.72
CA PHE A 9 -3.02 5.53 -18.00
C PHE A 9 -4.23 4.69 -18.45
N THR A 10 -4.14 3.39 -18.23
CA THR A 10 -5.27 2.47 -18.36
C THR A 10 -5.38 1.66 -17.09
N GLY A 11 -6.60 1.52 -16.59
CA GLY A 11 -6.86 0.96 -15.30
C GLY A 11 -8.15 0.18 -15.22
N VAL A 12 -8.43 -0.26 -14.01
CA VAL A 12 -9.62 -0.99 -13.62
C VAL A 12 -10.17 -0.42 -12.32
N TYR A 13 -11.48 -0.36 -12.24
CA TYR A 13 -12.22 0.07 -11.06
C TYR A 13 -11.97 -0.85 -9.84
N VAL A 14 -11.95 -0.25 -8.66
CA VAL A 14 -11.89 -0.92 -7.35
C VAL A 14 -12.99 -0.30 -6.50
N HIS A 15 -13.91 -1.10 -5.96
CA HIS A 15 -15.12 -0.60 -5.33
C HIS A 15 -14.89 -0.16 -3.88
N TRP A 16 -14.27 -1.01 -3.06
CA TRP A 16 -14.09 -0.78 -1.64
C TRP A 16 -12.69 -0.30 -1.27
N ASP A 17 -12.64 0.40 -0.14
CA ASP A 17 -11.42 0.81 0.58
C ASP A 17 -10.38 1.51 -0.29
N GLY A 18 -10.87 2.36 -1.19
CA GLY A 18 -10.11 3.20 -2.12
C GLY A 18 -9.08 4.14 -1.49
N TYR A 19 -9.05 4.28 -0.15
CA TYR A 19 -8.25 5.28 0.55
C TYR A 19 -6.74 4.95 0.58
N PRO A 20 -5.86 5.97 0.58
CA PRO A 20 -4.41 5.79 0.61
C PRO A 20 -3.90 5.00 1.82
N SER A 21 -4.50 5.19 3.00
CA SER A 21 -4.14 4.47 4.22
C SER A 21 -4.36 2.97 4.14
N HIS A 22 -5.28 2.52 3.28
CA HIS A 22 -5.55 1.11 3.03
C HIS A 22 -4.74 0.57 1.84
N HIS A 23 -4.85 1.22 0.67
CA HIS A 23 -4.27 0.70 -0.56
C HIS A 23 -2.74 0.77 -0.61
N LEU A 24 -2.12 1.86 -0.16
CA LEU A 24 -0.66 2.02 -0.32
C LEU A 24 0.14 0.96 0.45
N PRO A 25 -0.19 0.63 1.71
CA PRO A 25 0.47 -0.47 2.40
C PRO A 25 0.40 -1.80 1.65
N LEU A 26 -0.79 -2.18 1.15
CA LEU A 26 -0.98 -3.43 0.41
C LEU A 26 -0.17 -3.44 -0.88
N LEU A 27 -0.21 -2.36 -1.66
CA LEU A 27 0.49 -2.27 -2.94
C LEU A 27 2.01 -2.25 -2.78
N LEU A 28 2.52 -1.51 -1.79
CA LEU A 28 3.95 -1.48 -1.50
C LEU A 28 4.45 -2.86 -1.03
N ALA A 29 3.71 -3.52 -0.13
CA ALA A 29 4.06 -4.86 0.33
C ALA A 29 3.97 -5.89 -0.81
N ALA A 30 2.95 -5.83 -1.66
CA ALA A 30 2.80 -6.70 -2.81
C ALA A 30 3.98 -6.57 -3.77
N TYR A 31 4.35 -5.34 -4.14
CA TYR A 31 5.51 -5.09 -4.98
C TYR A 31 6.79 -5.67 -4.35
N GLN A 32 7.04 -5.38 -3.07
CA GLN A 32 8.27 -5.77 -2.38
C GLN A 32 8.38 -7.28 -2.12
N HIS A 33 7.26 -7.97 -1.92
CA HIS A 33 7.24 -9.35 -1.43
C HIS A 33 6.58 -10.32 -2.39
N ARG A 34 5.28 -10.16 -2.67
CA ARG A 34 4.53 -11.08 -3.54
C ARG A 34 5.09 -11.15 -4.95
N PHE A 35 5.39 -9.98 -5.51
CA PHE A 35 5.89 -9.86 -6.88
C PHE A 35 7.42 -9.68 -6.94
N ALA A 36 8.11 -9.67 -5.79
CA ALA A 36 9.58 -9.58 -5.71
C ALA A 36 10.21 -8.46 -6.56
N GLY A 37 9.52 -7.32 -6.68
CA GLY A 37 9.93 -6.16 -7.47
C GLY A 37 9.53 -6.19 -8.95
N ASP A 38 8.81 -7.23 -9.40
CA ASP A 38 8.31 -7.35 -10.76
C ASP A 38 7.03 -6.51 -10.95
N LEU A 39 7.22 -5.30 -11.44
CA LEU A 39 6.14 -4.36 -11.72
C LEU A 39 5.21 -4.87 -12.84
N GLU A 40 5.73 -5.64 -13.79
CA GLU A 40 4.94 -6.12 -14.92
C GLU A 40 4.01 -7.24 -14.45
N ALA A 41 4.51 -8.20 -13.67
CA ALA A 41 3.68 -9.24 -13.06
C ALA A 41 2.60 -8.65 -12.14
N MET A 42 2.95 -7.62 -11.36
CA MET A 42 1.99 -6.91 -10.51
C MET A 42 0.92 -6.19 -11.33
N SER A 43 1.32 -5.50 -12.41
CA SER A 43 0.39 -4.79 -13.30
C SER A 43 -0.55 -5.76 -14.01
N GLN A 44 -0.04 -6.91 -14.46
CA GLN A 44 -0.86 -7.95 -15.07
C GLN A 44 -1.89 -8.50 -14.09
N HIS A 45 -1.49 -8.73 -12.83
CA HIS A 45 -2.40 -9.22 -11.80
C HIS A 45 -3.48 -8.19 -11.43
N LEU A 46 -3.07 -6.96 -11.12
CA LEU A 46 -3.97 -5.93 -10.57
C LEU A 46 -4.79 -5.20 -11.63
N VAL A 47 -4.31 -5.17 -12.87
CA VAL A 47 -4.93 -4.42 -13.96
C VAL A 47 -5.31 -5.37 -15.10
N ASP A 48 -4.35 -6.00 -15.77
CA ASP A 48 -4.61 -6.55 -17.11
C ASP A 48 -5.51 -7.80 -17.11
N ASN A 49 -5.35 -8.69 -16.12
CA ASN A 49 -6.06 -9.97 -16.03
C ASN A 49 -7.40 -9.91 -15.27
N VAL A 50 -7.90 -8.70 -14.98
CA VAL A 50 -9.16 -8.48 -14.26
C VAL A 50 -10.35 -8.52 -15.23
N SER A 51 -11.40 -9.28 -14.93
CA SER A 51 -12.51 -9.47 -15.86
C SER A 51 -13.40 -8.24 -15.93
N VAL A 52 -13.84 -7.75 -14.77
CA VAL A 52 -14.75 -6.60 -14.66
C VAL A 52 -14.12 -5.46 -13.88
N GLY A 53 -13.85 -5.73 -12.61
CA GLY A 53 -13.18 -4.83 -11.68
C GLY A 53 -12.96 -5.55 -10.36
N TRP A 54 -12.36 -4.85 -9.40
CA TRP A 54 -12.21 -5.37 -8.04
C TRP A 54 -13.39 -4.93 -7.19
N SER A 55 -13.96 -5.86 -6.43
CA SER A 55 -14.80 -5.51 -5.29
C SER A 55 -13.91 -4.92 -4.21
N GLU A 56 -12.86 -5.65 -3.84
CA GLU A 56 -11.87 -5.27 -2.82
C GLU A 56 -10.51 -5.89 -3.13
N LEU A 57 -9.45 -5.25 -2.64
CA LEU A 57 -8.09 -5.82 -2.63
C LEU A 57 -7.80 -6.33 -1.23
N GLY A 58 -7.28 -7.55 -1.15
CA GLY A 58 -7.16 -8.30 0.09
C GLY A 58 -5.75 -8.71 0.47
N THR A 59 -5.69 -9.51 1.52
CA THR A 59 -4.47 -9.98 2.19
C THR A 59 -3.63 -10.97 1.36
N ASP A 60 -4.17 -11.51 0.26
CA ASP A 60 -3.38 -12.26 -0.72
C ASP A 60 -2.28 -11.39 -1.36
N LEU A 61 -2.45 -10.07 -1.39
CA LEU A 61 -1.38 -9.14 -1.79
C LEU A 61 -0.18 -9.16 -0.85
N LEU A 62 -0.33 -9.71 0.35
CA LEU A 62 0.75 -9.86 1.33
C LEU A 62 1.45 -11.22 1.26
N ASP A 63 1.15 -12.05 0.25
CA ASP A 63 1.84 -13.32 0.05
C ASP A 63 3.36 -13.12 -0.09
N GLY A 64 4.13 -13.97 0.59
CA GLY A 64 5.59 -13.84 0.65
C GLY A 64 6.12 -12.75 1.58
N ALA A 65 5.25 -11.92 2.17
CA ALA A 65 5.68 -10.93 3.16
C ALA A 65 6.05 -11.60 4.50
N PRO A 66 7.06 -11.07 5.23
CA PRO A 66 7.38 -11.57 6.56
C PRO A 66 6.18 -11.46 7.52
N GLU A 67 6.02 -12.43 8.41
CA GLU A 67 4.89 -12.46 9.35
C GLU A 67 4.73 -11.16 10.18
N PRO A 68 5.81 -10.53 10.69
CA PRO A 68 5.68 -9.24 11.39
C PRO A 68 5.21 -8.09 10.50
N LEU A 69 5.32 -8.20 9.18
CA LEU A 69 4.74 -7.23 8.24
C LEU A 69 3.27 -7.55 8.00
N ARG A 70 2.93 -8.82 7.75
CA ARG A 70 1.53 -9.26 7.58
C ARG A 70 0.67 -8.87 8.79
N GLN A 71 1.13 -9.18 10.00
CA GLN A 71 0.46 -8.79 11.24
C GLN A 71 0.33 -7.28 11.42
N ALA A 72 1.31 -6.50 10.96
CA ALA A 72 1.24 -5.04 11.07
C ALA A 72 0.23 -4.41 10.10
N LEU A 73 -0.05 -5.06 8.96
CA LEU A 73 -0.92 -4.51 7.92
C LEU A 73 -2.35 -5.06 7.96
N ALA A 74 -2.50 -6.35 8.23
CA ALA A 74 -3.80 -7.04 8.24
C ALA A 74 -4.20 -7.58 9.62
N GLY A 75 -3.31 -7.51 10.63
CA GLY A 75 -3.55 -8.16 11.92
C GLY A 75 -3.85 -9.65 11.76
N SER A 76 -4.97 -10.09 12.32
CA SER A 76 -5.50 -11.46 12.18
C SER A 76 -6.44 -11.65 10.99
N GLU A 77 -6.71 -10.60 10.21
CA GLU A 77 -7.61 -10.69 9.07
C GLU A 77 -6.94 -11.49 7.95
N ASN A 78 -7.73 -12.34 7.31
CA ASN A 78 -7.30 -13.13 6.16
C ASN A 78 -8.48 -13.23 5.20
N HIS A 79 -8.51 -12.33 4.23
CA HIS A 79 -9.47 -12.32 3.13
C HIS A 79 -8.69 -12.13 1.82
N PRO A 80 -8.97 -12.91 0.76
CA PRO A 80 -8.37 -12.71 -0.54
C PRO A 80 -9.00 -11.51 -1.26
N SER A 81 -8.27 -10.91 -2.19
CA SER A 81 -8.83 -9.97 -3.16
C SER A 81 -9.99 -10.64 -3.92
N SER A 82 -11.08 -9.91 -4.13
CA SER A 82 -12.26 -10.43 -4.84
C SER A 82 -12.63 -9.51 -6.00
N GLN A 83 -12.90 -10.11 -7.16
CA GLN A 83 -13.41 -9.37 -8.31
C GLN A 83 -14.90 -9.10 -8.14
N LEU A 84 -15.40 -8.04 -8.79
CA LEU A 84 -16.83 -7.80 -8.88
C LEU A 84 -17.51 -8.98 -9.60
N ASP A 85 -18.38 -9.66 -8.88
CA ASP A 85 -19.25 -10.73 -9.34
C ASP A 85 -20.73 -10.34 -9.16
N ASP A 86 -21.63 -11.19 -9.66
CA ASP A 86 -23.09 -11.06 -9.53
C ASP A 86 -23.69 -9.70 -9.94
N LEU A 87 -23.01 -8.97 -10.84
CA LEU A 87 -23.47 -7.70 -11.36
C LEU A 87 -24.64 -7.92 -12.34
N ILE A 88 -25.75 -7.21 -12.08
CA ILE A 88 -26.93 -7.20 -12.94
C ILE A 88 -26.90 -5.93 -13.79
N THR A 89 -26.72 -6.05 -15.10
CA THR A 89 -26.87 -4.92 -16.00
C THR A 89 -28.36 -4.67 -16.30
N PRO A 90 -28.80 -3.42 -16.51
CA PRO A 90 -30.21 -3.12 -16.80
C PRO A 90 -30.76 -3.80 -18.07
N ASP A 91 -29.88 -4.12 -19.01
CA ASP A 91 -30.22 -4.77 -20.28
C ASP A 91 -30.04 -6.31 -20.25
N GLY A 92 -29.62 -6.87 -19.12
CA GLY A 92 -29.37 -8.31 -18.95
C GLY A 92 -28.13 -8.84 -19.70
N SER A 93 -27.32 -7.96 -20.29
CA SER A 93 -26.05 -8.35 -20.91
C SER A 93 -24.98 -8.71 -19.87
N PRO A 94 -23.96 -9.53 -20.23
CA PRO A 94 -22.84 -9.77 -19.33
C PRO A 94 -22.14 -8.46 -18.94
N PRO A 95 -21.75 -8.30 -17.66
CA PRO A 95 -21.00 -7.14 -17.20
C PRO A 95 -19.74 -6.95 -18.03
N ARG A 96 -19.49 -5.72 -18.45
CA ARG A 96 -18.27 -5.36 -19.17
C ARG A 96 -17.20 -4.87 -18.21
N ARG A 97 -15.95 -5.05 -18.61
CA ARG A 97 -14.80 -4.48 -17.91
C ARG A 97 -14.97 -2.98 -17.66
N MET A 98 -14.88 -2.61 -16.39
CA MET A 98 -14.91 -1.23 -15.91
C MET A 98 -13.54 -0.60 -16.09
N THR A 99 -13.18 -0.38 -17.35
CA THR A 99 -11.91 0.24 -17.73
C THR A 99 -11.91 1.71 -17.33
N VAL A 100 -10.85 2.13 -16.63
CA VAL A 100 -10.65 3.52 -16.21
C VAL A 100 -9.52 4.14 -17.03
N THR A 101 -9.77 5.30 -17.60
CA THR A 101 -8.80 6.14 -18.35
C THR A 101 -8.91 7.57 -17.84
N GLU A 102 -8.04 8.49 -18.29
CA GLU A 102 -8.15 9.91 -17.93
C GLU A 102 -9.54 10.50 -18.23
N ALA A 103 -10.21 10.02 -19.28
CA ALA A 103 -11.52 10.51 -19.69
C ALA A 103 -12.69 9.95 -18.86
N SER A 104 -12.44 8.99 -17.97
CA SER A 104 -13.49 8.26 -17.23
C SER A 104 -13.20 8.18 -15.73
N THR A 105 -12.47 9.16 -15.18
CA THR A 105 -12.18 9.28 -13.75
C THR A 105 -13.27 9.98 -12.95
N GLU A 106 -14.28 10.54 -13.62
CA GLU A 106 -15.39 11.21 -12.94
C GLU A 106 -16.08 10.29 -11.93
N GLY A 107 -16.27 10.78 -10.70
CA GLY A 107 -16.85 10.00 -9.61
C GLY A 107 -15.89 9.06 -8.88
N LEU A 108 -14.61 9.02 -9.27
CA LEU A 108 -13.57 8.28 -8.55
C LEU A 108 -12.81 9.19 -7.58
N ASP A 109 -12.80 8.81 -6.31
CA ASP A 109 -12.13 9.55 -5.23
C ASP A 109 -10.60 9.49 -5.35
N TRP A 110 -10.07 8.31 -5.69
CA TRP A 110 -8.64 8.01 -5.70
C TRP A 110 -8.21 7.20 -6.93
N GLY A 111 -7.06 7.56 -7.49
CA GLY A 111 -6.35 6.87 -8.56
C GLY A 111 -4.96 6.45 -8.11
N TYR A 112 -4.59 5.21 -8.41
CA TYR A 112 -3.27 4.65 -8.12
C TYR A 112 -2.65 4.16 -9.44
N ILE A 113 -1.59 4.82 -9.88
CA ILE A 113 -0.90 4.49 -11.14
C ILE A 113 0.45 3.84 -10.81
N LEU A 114 0.61 2.59 -11.23
CA LEU A 114 1.81 1.77 -11.02
C LEU A 114 2.94 2.23 -11.96
N ARG A 115 3.68 3.28 -11.57
CA ARG A 115 4.79 3.86 -12.35
C ARG A 115 6.09 3.06 -12.14
N PRO A 116 7.07 3.14 -13.07
CA PRO A 116 8.37 2.48 -12.91
C PRO A 116 9.11 2.81 -11.60
N HIS A 117 8.89 3.99 -11.03
CA HIS A 117 9.62 4.47 -9.85
C HIS A 117 8.77 4.48 -8.56
N GLY A 118 7.48 4.17 -8.65
CA GLY A 118 6.59 4.16 -7.50
C GLY A 118 5.11 4.16 -7.88
N ILE A 119 4.25 4.44 -6.91
CA ILE A 119 2.82 4.57 -7.11
C ILE A 119 2.50 6.06 -7.16
N GLU A 120 2.03 6.56 -8.29
CA GLU A 120 1.45 7.90 -8.34
C GLU A 120 0.04 7.83 -7.79
N VAL A 121 -0.26 8.72 -6.83
CA VAL A 121 -1.55 8.79 -6.15
C VAL A 121 -2.22 10.08 -6.56
N ILE A 122 -3.37 9.96 -7.21
CA ILE A 122 -4.17 11.08 -7.71
C ILE A 122 -5.50 11.06 -6.97
N HIS A 123 -6.06 12.22 -6.64
CA HIS A 123 -7.42 12.29 -6.10
C HIS A 123 -8.32 13.07 -7.06
N GLN A 124 -9.64 12.99 -6.85
CA GLN A 124 -10.69 13.50 -7.74
C GLN A 124 -10.60 14.98 -8.20
N TYR A 125 -9.76 15.80 -7.57
CA TYR A 125 -9.64 17.24 -7.86
C TYR A 125 -8.30 17.61 -8.51
N GLU A 126 -7.47 16.63 -8.82
CA GLU A 126 -6.14 16.83 -9.40
C GLU A 126 -5.93 15.89 -10.58
N ASP A 127 -5.17 16.33 -11.58
CA ASP A 127 -4.83 15.50 -12.75
C ASP A 127 -3.56 14.67 -12.53
N ARG A 128 -2.81 14.98 -11.48
CA ARG A 128 -1.51 14.39 -11.13
C ARG A 128 -1.37 14.36 -9.61
N GLY A 129 -0.39 13.62 -9.11
CA GLY A 129 -0.09 13.66 -7.68
C GLY A 129 1.30 13.19 -7.35
N PRO A 130 1.65 13.13 -6.05
CA PRO A 130 2.98 12.71 -5.64
C PRO A 130 3.18 11.20 -5.90
N VAL A 131 4.44 10.84 -6.15
CA VAL A 131 4.83 9.44 -6.38
C VAL A 131 5.40 8.86 -5.09
N VAL A 132 4.72 7.84 -4.56
CA VAL A 132 5.18 7.03 -3.43
C VAL A 132 6.20 6.03 -3.94
N GLY A 133 7.48 6.22 -3.61
CA GLY A 133 8.54 5.36 -4.08
C GLY A 133 8.37 3.90 -3.63
N TRP A 134 8.74 2.95 -4.48
CA TRP A 134 8.60 1.51 -4.20
C TRP A 134 9.34 1.01 -2.95
N LYS A 135 10.36 1.75 -2.48
CA LYS A 135 11.13 1.45 -1.27
C LYS A 135 10.53 2.03 0.01
N THR A 136 9.42 2.74 -0.08
CA THR A 136 8.69 3.25 1.09
C THR A 136 8.31 2.08 1.99
N ASP A 137 8.53 2.22 3.30
CA ASP A 137 8.10 1.21 4.28
C ASP A 137 6.58 1.04 4.16
N PRO A 138 6.07 -0.18 3.85
CA PRO A 138 4.64 -0.41 3.76
C PRO A 138 3.90 -0.11 5.08
N ARG A 139 4.59 -0.07 6.22
CA ARG A 139 4.02 0.30 7.52
C ARG A 139 3.89 1.81 7.72
N ALA A 140 4.32 2.63 6.76
CA ALA A 140 4.13 4.07 6.83
C ALA A 140 2.64 4.41 6.92
N ARG A 141 2.32 5.44 7.70
CA ARG A 141 0.93 5.89 7.87
C ARG A 141 0.64 6.96 6.84
N PHE A 142 -0.11 6.59 5.81
CA PHE A 142 -0.56 7.48 4.75
C PHE A 142 -1.84 8.21 5.16
N SER A 143 -1.98 9.47 4.73
CA SER A 143 -3.16 10.27 5.03
C SER A 143 -4.27 10.06 4.00
N ASP A 144 -5.53 10.05 4.44
CA ASP A 144 -6.70 9.97 3.55
C ASP A 144 -7.28 11.34 3.16
N GLY A 145 -6.59 12.43 3.51
CA GLY A 145 -7.08 13.79 3.27
C GLY A 145 -6.59 14.30 1.92
N TYR A 146 -7.51 14.59 1.00
CA TYR A 146 -7.20 15.10 -0.35
C TYR A 146 -6.21 16.26 -0.36
N ALA A 147 -6.42 17.26 0.50
CA ALA A 147 -5.60 18.48 0.55
C ALA A 147 -4.10 18.26 0.83
N ARG A 148 -3.69 17.04 1.22
CA ARG A 148 -2.28 16.69 1.46
C ARG A 148 -1.61 16.01 0.28
N TRP A 149 -2.37 15.60 -0.74
CA TRP A 149 -1.90 14.89 -1.92
C TRP A 149 -1.75 15.83 -3.11
N THR A 150 -0.93 16.87 -2.97
CA THR A 150 -0.77 17.87 -4.02
C THR A 150 0.34 17.52 -5.03
N PRO A 151 0.20 17.91 -6.31
CA PRO A 151 1.25 17.75 -7.30
C PRO A 151 2.57 18.43 -6.86
N GLY A 152 3.68 17.70 -6.93
CA GLY A 152 5.00 18.20 -6.52
C GLY A 152 5.19 18.38 -5.00
N GLY A 153 4.16 18.12 -4.19
CA GLY A 153 4.24 18.09 -2.74
C GLY A 153 4.92 16.83 -2.20
N PRO A 154 5.31 16.84 -0.92
CA PRO A 154 5.82 15.64 -0.26
C PRO A 154 4.71 14.57 -0.15
N VAL A 155 5.09 13.30 -0.20
CA VAL A 155 4.16 12.20 0.10
C VAL A 155 3.67 12.35 1.54
N PRO A 156 2.35 12.40 1.80
CA PRO A 156 1.80 12.62 3.13
C PRO A 156 1.80 11.31 3.94
N ALA A 157 3.00 10.85 4.25
CA ALA A 157 3.27 9.65 5.04
C ALA A 157 4.09 10.01 6.28
N THR A 158 3.80 9.32 7.38
CA THR A 158 4.61 9.38 8.60
C THR A 158 5.23 8.01 8.89
N ALA A 159 6.42 8.01 9.47
CA ALA A 159 7.05 6.76 9.90
C ALA A 159 6.16 6.03 10.91
N PRO A 160 6.12 4.69 10.90
CA PRO A 160 5.41 3.93 11.91
C PRO A 160 5.96 4.28 13.31
N PRO A 161 5.12 4.26 14.37
CA PRO A 161 5.60 4.45 15.72
C PRO A 161 6.69 3.42 16.01
N ARG A 162 7.88 3.89 16.40
CA ARG A 162 8.98 3.02 16.78
C ARG A 162 8.54 2.25 18.02
N THR A 163 8.44 0.93 17.93
CA THR A 163 8.26 0.09 19.11
C THR A 163 9.46 0.35 20.01
N THR A 164 9.24 1.03 21.14
CA THR A 164 10.27 1.23 22.14
C THR A 164 10.63 -0.13 22.69
N GLN A 165 11.75 -0.67 22.23
CA GLN A 165 12.35 -1.86 22.82
C GLN A 165 12.57 -1.56 24.32
N PRO A 166 12.05 -2.39 25.25
CA PRO A 166 12.29 -2.19 26.67
C PRO A 166 13.80 -2.09 26.92
N PRO A 167 14.27 -1.14 27.75
CA PRO A 167 15.69 -1.03 28.05
C PRO A 167 16.18 -2.37 28.60
N ALA A 168 17.25 -2.90 28.00
CA ALA A 168 17.89 -4.11 28.50
C ALA A 168 18.23 -3.93 29.99
N PRO A 169 17.98 -4.93 30.85
CA PRO A 169 18.30 -4.82 32.27
C PRO A 169 19.79 -4.48 32.41
N ALA A 170 20.06 -3.42 33.17
CA ALA A 170 21.42 -2.97 33.44
C ALA A 170 22.21 -4.14 34.04
N LYS A 171 23.36 -4.48 33.44
CA LYS A 171 24.31 -5.40 34.06
C LYS A 171 24.73 -4.77 35.40
N SER A 172 24.28 -5.36 36.50
CA SER A 172 24.73 -4.94 37.83
C SER A 172 26.25 -4.96 37.87
N ALA A 173 26.85 -3.80 38.08
CA ALA A 173 28.27 -3.69 38.37
C ALA A 173 28.56 -4.47 39.65
N ALA A 174 29.32 -5.55 39.54
CA ALA A 174 29.84 -6.26 40.69
C ALA A 174 30.68 -5.27 41.51
N THR A 175 30.24 -5.01 42.74
CA THR A 175 30.91 -4.11 43.67
C THR A 175 32.24 -4.74 44.07
N SER A 176 33.36 -4.20 43.57
CA SER A 176 34.68 -4.52 44.08
C SER A 176 34.83 -3.92 45.48
N ILE A 177 34.65 -4.74 46.51
CA ILE A 177 34.93 -4.33 47.90
C ILE A 177 36.45 -4.20 48.05
N ALA A 178 36.90 -2.95 48.19
CA ALA A 178 38.26 -2.60 48.57
C ALA A 178 38.56 -3.12 49.99
N ARG A 179 39.62 -3.92 50.15
CA ARG A 179 40.23 -4.19 51.45
C ARG A 179 41.43 -3.27 51.65
N ASN A 180 41.20 -2.17 52.36
CA ASN A 180 42.27 -1.47 53.08
C ASN A 180 42.62 -2.28 54.33
N ALA A 181 43.88 -2.67 54.47
CA ALA A 181 44.47 -3.07 55.74
C ALA A 181 45.82 -2.37 55.89
N ALA A 182 46.00 -1.76 57.05
CA ALA A 182 47.02 -0.76 57.36
C ALA A 182 48.38 -1.36 57.75
N ARG A 183 49.39 -0.48 57.72
CA ARG A 183 50.77 -0.63 58.22
C ARG A 183 50.88 -1.36 59.57
N ARG A 184 51.93 -2.18 59.70
CA ARG A 184 52.97 -2.05 60.73
C ARG A 184 54.28 -2.66 60.25
#